data_AF-A0A2U3LR12-F1
#
_entry.id   AF-A0A2U3LR12-F1
#
_cell.length_a   1.000
_cell.length_b   1.000
_cell.length_c   1.000
_cell.angle_alpha   90.00
_cell.angle_beta   90.00
_cell.angle_gamma   90.00
#
_symmetry.space_group_name_H-M   'P 1'
#
loop_
_entity.id
_entity.type
_entity.pdbx_description
1 polymer ?
#
loop_
_entity_poly.entity_id
_entity_poly.type
_entity_poly.pdbx_seq_one_letter_code
_entity_poly.pdbx_strand_id
1 'polypeptide(L)' 'MAVKHIPTGIVHSGTKGGTTGCGTNTEENSSHWENTSSTITCDKNGCKN' A
#
# COMPACT_ATOMS: atom_id res chain seq x y z
N MET A 1 7.77 4.44 3.53
CA MET A 1 6.68 4.08 4.46
C MET A 1 5.84 3.01 3.77
N ALA A 2 5.19 2.12 4.52
CA ALA A 2 4.45 1.02 3.92
C ALA A 2 2.98 1.05 4.33
N VAL A 3 2.12 0.58 3.44
CA VAL A 3 0.67 0.49 3.67
C VAL A 3 0.20 -0.89 3.24
N LYS A 4 -0.51 -1.58 4.13
CA LYS A 4 -1.03 -2.93 3.88
C LYS A 4 -2.49 -2.84 3.48
N HIS A 5 -2.83 -3.55 2.43
CA HIS A 5 -4.20 -3.77 2.02
C HIS A 5 -4.75 -4.98 2.78
N ILE A 6 -5.58 -4.74 3.80
CA ILE A 6 -6.14 -5.75 4.70
C ILE A 6 -6.80 -6.92 3.95
N PRO A 7 -7.64 -6.70 2.91
CA PRO A 7 -8.33 -7.78 2.20
C PRO A 7 -7.39 -8.73 1.44
N THR A 8 -6.27 -8.22 0.92
CA THR A 8 -5.32 -9.02 0.12
C THR A 8 -4.06 -9.44 0.88
N GLY A 9 -3.76 -8.77 1.99
CA GLY A 9 -2.49 -8.90 2.72
C GLY A 9 -1.28 -8.28 2.02
N ILE A 10 -1.41 -7.71 0.82
CA ILE A 10 -0.32 -7.10 0.07
C ILE A 10 0.11 -5.78 0.73
N VAL A 11 1.42 -5.59 0.83
CA VAL A 11 2.05 -4.40 1.39
C VAL A 11 2.62 -3.56 0.25
N HIS A 12 2.15 -2.33 0.14
CA HIS A 12 2.54 -1.36 -0.88
C HIS A 12 3.50 -0.31 -0.29
N SER A 13 4.32 0.28 -1.15
CA SER A 13 5.08 1.49 -0.82
C SER A 13 4.14 2.68 -0.77
N GLY A 14 4.08 3.39 0.35
CA GLY A 14 3.23 4.56 0.53
C GLY A 14 2.60 4.65 1.92
N THR A 15 1.56 5.47 2.03
CA THR A 15 0.79 5.68 3.26
C THR A 15 -0.70 5.58 2.97
N LYS A 16 -1.49 5.29 4.01
CA LYS A 16 -2.95 5.39 4.01
C LYS A 16 -3.38 6.84 3.77
N GLY A 17 -4.41 7.04 2.94
CA GLY A 17 -4.94 8.35 2.58
C GLY A 17 -4.13 9.06 1.48
N GLY A 18 -3.50 8.29 0.59
CA GLY A 18 -2.73 8.83 -0.52
C GLY A 18 -2.62 7.82 -1.66
N THR A 19 -1.65 8.03 -2.56
CA THR A 19 -1.39 7.10 -3.66
C THR A 19 -0.11 6.31 -3.37
N THR A 20 -0.18 4.99 -3.50
CA THR A 20 0.99 4.12 -3.39
C THR A 20 1.96 4.33 -4.56
N GLY A 21 3.21 3.92 -4.41
CA GLY A 21 4.24 4.05 -5.46
C GLY A 21 3.88 3.33 -6.77
N CYS A 22 2.98 2.34 -6.74
CA CYS A 22 2.48 1.67 -7.94
C CYS A 22 1.15 2.22 -8.48
N GLY A 23 0.69 3.37 -7.98
CA GLY A 23 -0.52 4.05 -8.45
C GLY A 23 -1.83 3.59 -7.80
N THR A 24 -1.79 2.74 -6.77
CA THR A 24 -3.01 2.34 -6.04
C THR A 24 -3.45 3.47 -5.10
N ASN A 25 -4.69 3.92 -5.21
CA ASN A 25 -5.27 4.92 -4.33
C ASN A 25 -5.73 4.25 -3.01
N THR A 26 -5.20 4.71 -1.87
CA THR A 26 -5.55 4.21 -0.53
C THR A 26 -6.61 5.05 0.18
N GLU A 27 -7.08 6.13 -0.44
CA GLU A 27 -8.28 6.86 -0.03
C GLU A 27 -9.53 6.05 -0.38
N GLU A 28 -9.51 5.37 -1.53
CA GLU A 28 -10.57 4.47 -1.96
C GLU A 28 -10.65 3.29 -0.99
N ASN A 29 -11.82 3.09 -0.39
CA ASN A 29 -12.04 2.10 0.66
C ASN A 29 -11.00 2.23 1.79
N SER A 30 -10.82 3.43 2.35
CA SER A 30 -9.86 3.71 3.44
C SER A 30 -9.90 2.73 4.64
N SER A 31 -11.01 2.02 4.87
CA SER A 31 -11.11 0.95 5.88
C SER A 31 -10.27 -0.29 5.55
N HIS A 32 -9.97 -0.54 4.27
CA HIS A 32 -9.16 -1.65 3.77
C HIS A 32 -7.65 -1.39 3.87
N TRP A 33 -7.25 -0.20 4.30
CA TRP A 33 -5.85 0.22 4.32
C TRP A 33 -5.38 0.50 5.75
N GLU A 34 -4.23 -0.06 6.09
CA GLU A 34 -3.54 0.15 7.36
C GLU A 34 -2.08 0.57 7.10
N ASN A 35 -1.60 1.59 7.80
CA ASN A 35 -0.17 1.92 7.78
C ASN A 35 0.60 0.81 8.49
N THR A 36 1.69 0.35 7.91
CA THR A 36 2.52 -0.72 8.46
C THR A 36 4.01 -0.40 8.31
N SER A 37 4.83 -1.06 9.13
CA SER A 37 6.28 -1.11 9.01
C SER A 37 6.78 -2.42 8.36
N SER A 38 5.86 -3.30 7.92
CA SER A 38 6.21 -4.53 7.21
C SER A 38 6.90 -4.26 5.88
N THR A 39 7.69 -5.23 5.42
CA THR A 39 8.35 -5.21 4.12
C THR A 39 7.32 -5.10 2.99
N ILE A 40 7.63 -4.31 1.96
CA ILE A 40 6.81 -4.18 0.76
C ILE A 40 6.77 -5.54 0.03
N THR A 41 5.57 -6.08 -0.14
CA THR A 41 5.32 -7.33 -0.87
C THR A 41 4.68 -7.10 -2.24
N CYS A 42 4.36 -5.85 -2.57
CA CYS A 42 3.83 -5.50 -3.89
C CYS A 42 4.94 -5.62 -4.96
N ASP A 43 4.71 -6.49 -5.94
CA ASP A 43 5.62 -6.70 -7.08
C ASP A 43 5.46 -5.67 -8.22
N LYS A 44 4.52 -4.74 -8.10
CA LYS A 44 4.27 -3.74 -9.15
C LYS A 44 5.41 -2.72 -9.21
N ASN A 45 5.75 -2.33 -10.44
CA ASN A 45 6.73 -1.28 -10.69
C ASN A 45 6.33 0.02 -9.96
N GLY A 46 7.31 0.70 -9.36
CA GLY A 46 7.10 1.88 -8.51
C GLY A 46 6.92 1.59 -7.01
N CYS A 47 6.51 0.39 -6.60
CA CYS A 47 6.62 -0.04 -5.19
C CYS A 47 7.95 -0.74 -4.88
N LYS A 48 8.56 -1.37 -5.89
CA LYS A 48 9.78 -2.18 -5.77
C LYS A 48 11.06 -1.50 -6.31
N ASN A 49 10.98 -0.21 -6.66
CA ASN A 49 12.11 0.60 -7.16
C ASN A 49 12.73 1.41 -6.02
#